data_AF-A0AAV5UZF5-F1
#
_entry.id   AF-A0AAV5UZF5-F1
#
_cell.length_a   1.000
_cell.length_b   1.000
_cell.length_c   1.000
_cell.angle_alpha   90.00
_cell.angle_beta   90.00
_cell.angle_gamma   90.00
#
_symmetry.space_group_name_H-M   'P 1'
#
loop_
_entity.id
_entity.type
_entity.pdbx_description
1 polymer ?
#
loop_
_entity_poly.entity_id
_entity_poly.type
_entity_poly.pdbx_seq_one_letter_code
_entity_poly.pdbx_strand_id
1 'polypeptide(L)'
;MVLSSIFVSFLLLGVVQSEFITVQTSRGAVQGFDADLGSDKTQTFFGYGQAFLGIPYAKAPMGERRFTLPEDICHYTDDGEVHNATYYRPRCWQNRDILQPADDMDEDCLYLNVYSPDVKGKFPVMFYIPGGAFVTGGGDVYHWKGAIRNLVSRGVVVVTFNYRLGVIGFFSTYTENFPPNRGMFDMIFALKWTNEEIANFGGDPSRITIFGQSAGGSAVSHLSLSPLSQGLFQQTIQTSGTALLEIDTPEPLAGSIHKKRAQQLCNVTDENWGSAETDSELMDCLVQATPQELIFYDQTSSIQWSPTLDGSFLPDYPENLAKNRPKYPQF
;
A
#
# COMPACT_ATOMS: atom_id res chain seq x y z
N MET A 1 49.26 40.96 -29.98
CA MET A 1 48.04 40.11 -29.98
C MET A 1 48.43 38.79 -29.32
N VAL A 2 48.10 38.60 -28.05
CA VAL A 2 48.38 37.38 -27.29
C VAL A 2 47.10 36.56 -27.28
N LEU A 3 47.10 35.41 -27.94
CA LEU A 3 45.98 34.46 -27.94
C LEU A 3 46.11 33.57 -26.70
N SER A 4 45.28 33.83 -25.69
CA SER A 4 45.14 32.99 -24.51
C SER A 4 44.22 31.81 -24.86
N SER A 5 44.74 30.58 -24.75
CA SER A 5 43.96 29.36 -24.95
C SER A 5 43.27 28.98 -23.65
N ILE A 6 41.94 29.06 -23.62
CA ILE A 6 41.12 28.59 -22.50
C ILE A 6 40.92 27.09 -22.66
N PHE A 7 41.52 26.30 -21.77
CA PHE A 7 41.19 24.89 -21.60
C PHE A 7 39.87 24.78 -20.83
N VAL A 8 38.80 24.38 -21.52
CA VAL A 8 37.53 24.00 -20.88
C VAL A 8 37.67 22.55 -20.42
N SER A 9 37.80 22.36 -19.11
CA SER A 9 37.76 21.04 -18.48
C SER A 9 36.31 20.56 -18.43
N PHE A 10 35.96 19.57 -19.25
CA PHE A 10 34.68 18.88 -19.14
C PHE A 10 34.73 17.97 -17.90
N LEU A 11 34.03 18.36 -16.84
CA LEU A 11 33.66 17.43 -15.78
C LEU A 11 32.73 16.38 -16.38
N LEU A 12 33.27 15.19 -16.63
CA LEU A 12 32.48 13.98 -16.86
C LEU A 12 31.76 13.67 -15.54
N LEU A 13 30.53 14.18 -15.41
CA LEU A 13 29.56 13.60 -14.48
C LEU A 13 29.39 12.14 -14.87
N GLY A 14 29.89 11.24 -14.03
CA GLY A 14 29.72 9.80 -14.21
C GLY A 14 28.22 9.51 -14.31
N VAL A 15 27.76 9.21 -15.51
CA VAL A 15 26.43 8.66 -15.74
C VAL A 15 26.46 7.29 -15.06
N VAL A 16 25.78 7.16 -13.93
CA VAL A 16 25.46 5.84 -13.38
C VAL A 16 24.55 5.19 -14.41
N GLN A 17 25.12 4.34 -15.25
CA GLN A 17 24.36 3.58 -16.23
C GLN A 17 23.59 2.51 -15.44
N SER A 18 22.33 2.78 -15.10
CA SER A 18 21.47 1.75 -14.52
C SER A 18 21.16 0.75 -15.64
N GLU A 19 21.65 -0.47 -15.53
CA GLU A 19 21.23 -1.53 -16.43
C GLU A 19 19.76 -1.86 -16.14
N PHE A 20 18.91 -1.82 -17.17
CA PHE A 20 17.53 -2.21 -17.04
C PHE A 20 17.44 -3.73 -16.92
N ILE A 21 16.60 -4.19 -16.00
CA ILE A 21 16.29 -5.61 -15.82
C ILE A 21 14.81 -5.83 -16.11
N THR A 22 14.49 -6.91 -16.82
CA THR A 22 13.10 -7.26 -17.13
C THR A 22 12.76 -8.62 -16.52
N VAL A 23 11.64 -8.69 -15.80
CA VAL A 23 11.08 -9.90 -15.20
C VAL A 23 9.76 -10.23 -15.87
N GLN A 24 9.54 -11.51 -16.18
CA GLN A 24 8.26 -12.00 -16.70
C GLN A 24 7.37 -12.40 -15.52
N THR A 25 6.13 -11.90 -15.52
CA THR A 25 5.09 -12.26 -14.54
C THR A 25 3.90 -12.86 -15.28
N SER A 26 2.93 -13.43 -14.56
CA SER A 26 1.72 -13.95 -15.21
C SER A 26 0.86 -12.86 -15.88
N ARG A 27 1.04 -11.60 -15.47
CA ARG A 27 0.28 -10.41 -15.92
C ARG A 27 1.02 -9.57 -16.98
N GLY A 28 2.22 -10.00 -17.38
CA GLY A 28 3.06 -9.28 -18.35
C GLY A 28 4.49 -9.05 -17.87
N ALA A 29 5.31 -8.51 -18.75
CA ALA A 29 6.71 -8.19 -18.45
C ALA A 29 6.80 -6.89 -17.65
N VAL A 30 7.72 -6.85 -16.68
CA VAL A 30 8.00 -5.67 -15.84
C VAL A 30 9.46 -5.29 -15.98
N GLN A 31 9.74 -4.04 -16.32
CA GLN A 31 11.10 -3.50 -16.37
C GLN A 31 11.42 -2.71 -15.09
N GLY A 32 12.44 -3.14 -14.38
CA GLY A 32 13.09 -2.43 -13.27
C GLY A 32 14.53 -2.05 -13.63
N PHE A 33 15.36 -1.86 -12.62
CA PHE A 33 16.76 -1.49 -12.79
C PHE A 33 17.69 -2.12 -11.73
N ASP A 34 18.94 -2.31 -12.11
CA ASP A 34 20.03 -2.60 -11.18
C ASP A 34 20.43 -1.35 -10.40
N ALA A 35 20.50 -1.49 -9.09
CA ALA A 35 20.87 -0.44 -8.16
C ALA A 35 22.18 -0.79 -7.44
N ASP A 36 23.30 -0.33 -7.98
CA ASP A 36 24.60 -0.38 -7.32
C ASP A 36 24.86 0.92 -6.55
N LEU A 37 24.87 0.83 -5.21
CA LEU A 37 25.14 1.95 -4.30
C LEU A 37 26.58 1.91 -3.78
N GLY A 38 27.42 1.02 -4.31
CA GLY A 38 28.80 0.81 -3.87
C GLY A 38 28.91 -0.01 -2.57
N SER A 39 30.14 -0.38 -2.21
CA SER A 39 30.43 -1.22 -1.04
C SER A 39 30.94 -0.44 0.18
N ASP A 40 31.14 0.88 0.05
CA ASP A 40 31.64 1.74 1.13
C ASP A 40 30.57 1.96 2.21
N LYS A 41 30.71 1.22 3.31
CA LYS A 41 29.81 1.28 4.47
C LYS A 41 29.86 2.60 5.23
N THR A 42 30.79 3.50 4.91
CA THR A 42 30.83 4.85 5.50
C THR A 42 29.84 5.80 4.81
N GLN A 43 29.37 5.47 3.60
CA GLN A 43 28.33 6.23 2.91
C GLN A 43 26.96 6.00 3.53
N THR A 44 26.07 7.01 3.40
CA THR A 44 24.68 6.91 3.87
C THR A 44 23.96 5.72 3.26
N PHE A 45 24.17 5.46 1.97
CA PHE A 45 23.63 4.32 1.25
C PHE A 45 24.77 3.52 0.63
N PHE A 46 24.67 2.20 0.73
CA PHE A 46 25.60 1.23 0.17
C PHE A 46 24.84 -0.07 -0.10
N GLY A 47 25.46 -0.99 -0.83
CA GLY A 47 24.90 -2.28 -1.19
C GLY A 47 24.45 -2.34 -2.64
N TYR A 48 23.95 -3.49 -3.02
CA TYR A 48 23.46 -3.78 -4.35
C TYR A 48 22.09 -4.47 -4.25
N GLY A 49 21.22 -4.20 -5.23
CA GLY A 49 19.98 -4.90 -5.42
C GLY A 49 19.29 -4.50 -6.71
N GLN A 50 18.23 -5.23 -7.05
CA GLN A 50 17.35 -4.96 -8.20
C GLN A 50 16.05 -4.36 -7.70
N ALA A 51 15.65 -3.24 -8.30
CA ALA A 51 14.49 -2.48 -7.89
C ALA A 51 13.44 -2.42 -9.00
N PHE A 52 12.19 -2.67 -8.62
CA PHE A 52 11.00 -2.53 -9.45
C PHE A 52 10.03 -1.65 -8.67
N LEU A 53 9.77 -0.45 -9.18
CA LEU A 53 9.00 0.60 -8.53
C LEU A 53 7.72 0.82 -9.31
N GLY A 54 6.56 0.64 -8.66
CA GLY A 54 5.28 0.95 -9.30
C GLY A 54 4.70 -0.15 -10.18
N ILE A 55 4.66 -1.39 -9.69
CA ILE A 55 3.93 -2.50 -10.34
C ILE A 55 2.47 -2.48 -9.88
N PRO A 56 1.47 -2.39 -10.77
CA PRO A 56 0.07 -2.39 -10.37
C PRO A 56 -0.33 -3.79 -9.88
N TYR A 57 -0.98 -3.86 -8.73
CA TYR A 57 -1.48 -5.13 -8.17
C TYR A 57 -3.01 -5.27 -8.27
N ALA A 58 -3.71 -4.18 -8.60
CA ALA A 58 -5.15 -4.11 -8.81
C ALA A 58 -5.45 -3.04 -9.87
N LYS A 59 -6.68 -3.02 -10.40
CA LYS A 59 -7.13 -1.94 -11.28
C LYS A 59 -7.18 -0.61 -10.51
N ALA A 60 -6.94 0.49 -11.22
CA ALA A 60 -7.04 1.84 -10.66
C ALA A 60 -8.45 2.07 -10.06
N PRO A 61 -8.56 2.46 -8.77
CA PRO A 61 -9.83 2.66 -8.08
C PRO A 61 -10.39 4.06 -8.37
N MET A 62 -10.60 4.38 -9.66
CA MET A 62 -11.07 5.68 -10.11
C MET A 62 -12.51 5.62 -10.65
N GLY A 63 -13.17 6.77 -10.69
CA GLY A 63 -14.54 6.90 -11.20
C GLY A 63 -15.50 6.00 -10.42
N GLU A 64 -16.27 5.16 -11.14
CA GLU A 64 -17.22 4.22 -10.54
C GLU A 64 -16.55 3.21 -9.58
N ARG A 65 -15.24 2.98 -9.68
CA ARG A 65 -14.50 2.07 -8.78
C ARG A 65 -14.07 2.69 -7.47
N ARG A 66 -14.17 4.02 -7.33
CA ARG A 66 -13.61 4.79 -6.19
C ARG A 66 -13.94 4.19 -4.83
N PHE A 67 -15.21 3.89 -4.61
CA PHE A 67 -15.72 3.34 -3.35
C PHE A 67 -16.06 1.85 -3.41
N THR A 68 -15.59 1.14 -4.42
CA THR A 68 -15.78 -0.32 -4.55
C THR A 68 -14.58 -1.09 -4.00
N LEU A 69 -14.74 -2.40 -3.78
CA LEU A 69 -13.62 -3.30 -3.48
C LEU A 69 -12.62 -3.32 -4.66
N PRO A 70 -11.31 -3.56 -4.41
CA PRO A 70 -10.33 -3.64 -5.48
C PRO A 70 -10.67 -4.78 -6.46
N GLU A 71 -10.35 -4.55 -7.73
CA GLU A 71 -10.54 -5.52 -8.82
C GLU A 71 -9.19 -6.05 -9.32
N ASP A 72 -9.17 -7.32 -9.73
CA ASP A 72 -7.97 -7.96 -10.27
C ASP A 72 -7.54 -7.30 -11.58
N ILE A 73 -6.23 -7.16 -11.76
CA ILE A 73 -5.62 -6.74 -13.01
C ILE A 73 -5.03 -7.97 -13.73
N CYS A 74 -5.55 -8.28 -14.92
CA CYS A 74 -5.12 -9.44 -15.70
C CYS A 74 -3.86 -9.16 -16.54
N HIS A 75 -3.71 -7.91 -17.01
CA HIS A 75 -2.59 -7.47 -17.82
C HIS A 75 -2.13 -6.09 -17.35
N TYR A 76 -0.82 -5.86 -17.29
CA TYR A 76 -0.28 -4.53 -16.95
C TYR A 76 -0.48 -3.50 -18.07
N THR A 77 -0.46 -3.98 -19.32
CA THR A 77 -0.61 -3.19 -20.54
C THR A 77 -1.59 -3.92 -21.47
N ASP A 78 -2.40 -3.17 -22.21
CA ASP A 78 -3.41 -3.75 -23.11
C ASP A 78 -2.81 -4.38 -24.38
N ASP A 79 -1.63 -3.92 -24.77
CA ASP A 79 -0.89 -4.29 -25.98
C ASP A 79 0.24 -5.30 -25.73
N GLY A 80 0.43 -5.71 -24.46
CA GLY A 80 1.52 -6.60 -24.06
C GLY A 80 2.89 -5.93 -24.03
N GLU A 81 2.96 -4.59 -24.08
CA GLU A 81 4.20 -3.85 -23.85
C GLU A 81 4.77 -4.10 -22.45
N VAL A 82 6.09 -3.94 -22.32
CA VAL A 82 6.77 -4.09 -21.04
C VAL A 82 6.37 -2.96 -20.10
N HIS A 83 5.79 -3.29 -18.94
CA HIS A 83 5.42 -2.29 -17.94
C HIS A 83 6.65 -1.64 -17.33
N ASN A 84 6.71 -0.31 -17.38
CA ASN A 84 7.82 0.45 -16.83
C ASN A 84 7.67 0.62 -15.31
N ALA A 85 8.45 -0.15 -14.55
CA ALA A 85 8.55 -0.09 -13.09
C ALA A 85 9.91 0.49 -12.63
N THR A 86 10.35 1.59 -13.23
CA THR A 86 11.64 2.25 -12.88
C THR A 86 11.48 3.46 -11.95
N TYR A 87 10.25 3.85 -11.61
CA TYR A 87 9.95 5.01 -10.77
C TYR A 87 8.72 4.75 -9.90
N TYR A 88 8.70 5.34 -8.71
CA TYR A 88 7.55 5.25 -7.82
C TYR A 88 6.29 5.82 -8.48
N ARG A 89 5.16 5.16 -8.24
CA ARG A 89 3.84 5.68 -8.60
C ARG A 89 3.30 6.56 -7.47
N PRO A 90 2.35 7.47 -7.78
CA PRO A 90 1.79 8.38 -6.79
C PRO A 90 1.27 7.62 -5.57
N ARG A 91 1.38 8.24 -4.38
CA ARG A 91 0.70 7.72 -3.19
C ARG A 91 -0.80 7.88 -3.34
N CYS A 92 -1.57 7.12 -2.58
CA CYS A 92 -3.01 7.37 -2.47
C CYS A 92 -3.25 8.74 -1.83
N TRP A 93 -4.32 9.40 -2.26
CA TRP A 93 -4.76 10.68 -1.70
C TRP A 93 -4.82 10.64 -0.17
N GLN A 94 -4.14 11.61 0.42
CA GLN A 94 -3.99 11.78 1.86
C GLN A 94 -3.67 13.23 2.16
N ASN A 95 -3.89 13.66 3.40
CA ASN A 95 -3.40 14.97 3.77
C ASN A 95 -1.89 14.94 3.98
N ARG A 96 -1.22 16.07 3.75
CA ARG A 96 0.24 16.14 3.92
C ARG A 96 0.61 15.92 5.39
N ASP A 97 1.44 14.90 5.61
CA ASP A 97 2.07 14.60 6.88
C ASP A 97 3.47 15.23 6.91
N ILE A 98 3.79 15.96 7.99
CA ILE A 98 5.11 16.59 8.14
C ILE A 98 6.22 15.52 8.26
N LEU A 99 5.90 14.37 8.87
CA LEU A 99 6.85 13.28 9.09
C LEU A 99 6.95 12.35 7.87
N GLN A 100 5.91 12.30 7.04
CA GLN A 100 5.82 11.45 5.85
C GLN A 100 5.26 12.25 4.67
N PRO A 101 6.00 13.27 4.17
CA PRO A 101 5.49 14.13 3.10
C PRO A 101 5.10 13.30 1.88
N ALA A 102 3.90 13.57 1.37
CA ALA A 102 3.34 13.01 0.15
C ALA A 102 3.25 14.14 -0.88
N ASP A 103 4.26 14.24 -1.74
CA ASP A 103 4.36 15.32 -2.72
C ASP A 103 3.69 14.98 -4.06
N ASP A 104 3.51 13.68 -4.34
CA ASP A 104 2.83 13.16 -5.52
C ASP A 104 1.72 12.19 -5.09
N MET A 105 0.48 12.51 -5.48
CA MET A 105 -0.73 11.80 -5.06
C MET A 105 -1.71 11.65 -6.21
N ASP A 106 -2.33 10.48 -6.31
CA ASP A 106 -3.35 10.18 -7.31
C ASP A 106 -4.36 9.16 -6.71
N GLU A 107 -5.53 9.04 -7.33
CA GLU A 107 -6.45 7.93 -7.06
C GLU A 107 -5.99 6.65 -7.76
N ASP A 108 -5.30 6.73 -8.90
CA ASP A 108 -4.54 5.62 -9.45
C ASP A 108 -3.27 5.37 -8.62
N CYS A 109 -3.45 4.71 -7.48
CA CYS A 109 -2.40 4.54 -6.48
C CYS A 109 -2.13 3.08 -6.08
N LEU A 110 -2.86 2.08 -6.60
CA LEU A 110 -2.77 0.67 -6.16
C LEU A 110 -1.56 -0.05 -6.78
N TYR A 111 -0.38 0.41 -6.39
CA TYR A 111 0.91 -0.06 -6.84
C TYR A 111 1.76 -0.61 -5.69
N LEU A 112 2.62 -1.57 -6.02
CA LEU A 112 3.66 -2.09 -5.14
C LEU A 112 5.04 -1.95 -5.75
N ASN A 113 6.05 -2.11 -4.91
CA ASN A 113 7.46 -2.06 -5.24
C ASN A 113 8.13 -3.33 -4.74
N VAL A 114 9.08 -3.86 -5.52
CA VAL A 114 9.87 -5.03 -5.16
C VAL A 114 11.34 -4.66 -5.19
N TYR A 115 12.06 -5.01 -4.13
CA TYR A 115 13.50 -4.87 -4.02
C TYR A 115 14.11 -6.25 -3.76
N SER A 116 14.97 -6.71 -4.66
CA SER A 116 15.51 -8.07 -4.63
C SER A 116 17.04 -8.08 -4.60
N PRO A 117 17.69 -9.01 -3.87
CA PRO A 117 19.14 -9.17 -3.96
C PRO A 117 19.57 -9.69 -5.34
N ASP A 118 18.77 -10.59 -5.92
CA ASP A 118 18.94 -11.19 -7.24
C ASP A 118 17.62 -11.88 -7.63
N VAL A 119 17.02 -11.50 -8.76
CA VAL A 119 15.78 -12.10 -9.28
C VAL A 119 15.90 -13.58 -9.62
N LYS A 120 17.12 -14.12 -9.76
CA LYS A 120 17.38 -15.55 -9.98
C LYS A 120 17.48 -16.34 -8.68
N GLY A 121 17.41 -15.68 -7.54
CA GLY A 121 17.56 -16.27 -6.22
C GLY A 121 16.29 -16.94 -5.68
N LYS A 122 16.35 -17.28 -4.39
CA LYS A 122 15.20 -17.78 -3.62
C LYS A 122 15.33 -17.33 -2.16
N PHE A 123 14.96 -16.08 -1.92
CA PHE A 123 15.16 -15.38 -0.64
C PHE A 123 13.86 -15.32 0.19
N PRO A 124 13.93 -15.26 1.52
CA PRO A 124 12.79 -14.86 2.34
C PRO A 124 12.23 -13.51 1.88
N VAL A 125 10.92 -13.34 2.01
CA VAL A 125 10.21 -12.13 1.59
C VAL A 125 9.73 -11.37 2.83
N MET A 126 10.05 -10.09 2.91
CA MET A 126 9.50 -9.17 3.91
C MET A 126 8.51 -8.21 3.23
N PHE A 127 7.23 -8.36 3.53
CA PHE A 127 6.14 -7.54 3.01
C PHE A 127 5.78 -6.46 4.02
N TYR A 128 6.16 -5.21 3.72
CA TYR A 128 5.99 -4.07 4.62
C TYR A 128 4.62 -3.41 4.42
N ILE A 129 3.88 -3.25 5.51
CA ILE A 129 2.62 -2.53 5.56
C ILE A 129 2.86 -1.13 6.17
N PRO A 130 2.74 -0.06 5.37
CA PRO A 130 2.92 1.31 5.87
C PRO A 130 1.92 1.65 6.97
N GLY A 131 2.41 2.31 8.04
CA GLY A 131 1.56 2.92 9.06
C GLY A 131 1.11 4.33 8.66
N GLY A 132 0.49 5.04 9.61
CA GLY A 132 -0.03 6.41 9.41
C GLY A 132 -1.51 6.57 9.77
N ALA A 133 -1.95 5.90 10.85
CA ALA A 133 -3.33 5.95 11.36
C ALA A 133 -4.43 5.70 10.30
N PHE A 134 -4.09 4.91 9.27
CA PHE A 134 -4.91 4.67 8.08
C PHE A 134 -5.29 5.93 7.28
N VAL A 135 -4.65 7.08 7.51
CA VAL A 135 -4.91 8.36 6.83
C VAL A 135 -3.71 8.89 6.05
N THR A 136 -2.49 8.44 6.37
CA THR A 136 -1.24 8.82 5.69
C THR A 136 -0.35 7.59 5.51
N GLY A 137 0.70 7.71 4.70
CA GLY A 137 1.68 6.66 4.42
C GLY A 137 1.79 6.29 2.94
N GLY A 138 2.70 5.38 2.61
CA GLY A 138 2.93 4.92 1.24
C GLY A 138 4.06 3.92 1.12
N GLY A 139 4.16 3.27 -0.04
CA GLY A 139 5.16 2.26 -0.32
C GLY A 139 6.58 2.81 -0.50
N ASP A 140 6.73 4.10 -0.68
CA ASP A 140 7.99 4.81 -0.93
C ASP A 140 8.58 5.48 0.33
N VAL A 141 7.91 5.40 1.50
CA VAL A 141 8.28 6.10 2.75
C VAL A 141 9.75 5.92 3.16
N TYR A 142 10.34 4.74 2.91
CA TYR A 142 11.75 4.47 3.24
C TYR A 142 12.72 4.56 2.06
N HIS A 143 12.21 4.85 0.87
CA HIS A 143 12.94 4.90 -0.39
C HIS A 143 13.71 3.60 -0.72
N TRP A 144 13.97 3.34 -2.01
CA TRP A 144 14.51 2.04 -2.44
C TRP A 144 15.95 1.86 -1.97
N LYS A 145 16.71 2.97 -1.93
CA LYS A 145 18.07 3.01 -1.35
C LYS A 145 18.09 2.58 0.12
N GLY A 146 17.07 2.98 0.89
CA GLY A 146 16.92 2.59 2.29
C GLY A 146 16.59 1.11 2.43
N ALA A 147 15.65 0.61 1.62
CA ALA A 147 15.33 -0.82 1.57
C ALA A 147 16.56 -1.66 1.22
N ILE A 148 17.33 -1.26 0.20
CA ILE A 148 18.52 -1.98 -0.25
C ILE A 148 19.59 -2.06 0.84
N ARG A 149 19.95 -0.91 1.39
CA ARG A 149 20.99 -0.82 2.42
C ARG A 149 20.64 -1.64 3.66
N ASN A 150 19.41 -1.53 4.15
CA ASN A 150 19.06 -2.04 5.47
C ASN A 150 18.62 -3.51 5.44
N LEU A 151 17.96 -3.94 4.37
CA LEU A 151 17.33 -5.27 4.28
C LEU A 151 17.85 -6.08 3.09
N VAL A 152 17.74 -5.59 1.85
CA VAL A 152 18.06 -6.39 0.65
C VAL A 152 19.51 -6.88 0.64
N SER A 153 20.45 -6.03 1.07
CA SER A 153 21.87 -6.38 1.19
C SER A 153 22.15 -7.49 2.22
N ARG A 154 21.13 -7.95 2.96
CA ARG A 154 21.17 -9.06 3.92
C ARG A 154 20.50 -10.33 3.38
N GLY A 155 20.16 -10.37 2.10
CA GLY A 155 19.60 -11.55 1.44
C GLY A 155 18.11 -11.77 1.69
N VAL A 156 17.33 -10.68 1.70
CA VAL A 156 15.85 -10.74 1.74
C VAL A 156 15.27 -9.95 0.59
N VAL A 157 14.16 -10.43 0.01
CA VAL A 157 13.33 -9.64 -0.88
C VAL A 157 12.42 -8.78 -0.02
N VAL A 158 12.26 -7.51 -0.38
CA VAL A 158 11.38 -6.58 0.31
C VAL A 158 10.28 -6.13 -0.65
N VAL A 159 9.03 -6.20 -0.19
CA VAL A 159 7.87 -5.66 -0.90
C VAL A 159 7.29 -4.52 -0.09
N THR A 160 7.07 -3.38 -0.73
CA THR A 160 6.33 -2.24 -0.16
C THR A 160 5.21 -1.86 -1.10
N PHE A 161 4.15 -1.21 -0.62
CA PHE A 161 2.99 -0.93 -1.45
C PHE A 161 2.16 0.22 -0.90
N ASN A 162 1.29 0.76 -1.75
CA ASN A 162 0.27 1.73 -1.40
C ASN A 162 -1.07 1.00 -1.17
N TYR A 163 -1.93 1.52 -0.31
CA TYR A 163 -3.32 1.09 -0.14
C TYR A 163 -4.21 2.32 0.09
N ARG A 164 -5.51 2.25 -0.21
CA ARG A 164 -6.40 3.41 -0.01
C ARG A 164 -6.50 3.78 1.46
N LEU A 165 -6.45 5.08 1.72
CA LEU A 165 -6.42 5.69 3.05
C LEU A 165 -7.70 6.50 3.31
N GLY A 166 -7.91 6.87 4.56
CA GLY A 166 -8.91 7.84 4.97
C GLY A 166 -10.33 7.48 4.56
N VAL A 167 -11.12 8.50 4.22
CA VAL A 167 -12.50 8.31 3.73
C VAL A 167 -12.55 7.40 2.49
N ILE A 168 -11.55 7.48 1.61
CA ILE A 168 -11.54 6.69 0.37
C ILE A 168 -11.38 5.20 0.68
N GLY A 169 -10.49 4.86 1.63
CA GLY A 169 -10.21 3.48 2.02
C GLY A 169 -11.17 2.87 3.05
N PHE A 170 -11.81 3.68 3.89
CA PHE A 170 -12.48 3.17 5.10
C PHE A 170 -13.89 3.72 5.33
N PHE A 171 -14.40 4.71 4.58
CA PHE A 171 -15.80 5.11 4.70
C PHE A 171 -16.75 3.97 4.32
N SER A 172 -17.81 3.73 5.09
CA SER A 172 -18.76 2.67 4.80
C SER A 172 -20.17 3.01 5.27
N THR A 173 -21.16 2.57 4.51
CA THR A 173 -22.56 2.46 4.93
C THR A 173 -22.97 0.99 5.13
N TYR A 174 -22.00 0.07 5.07
CA TYR A 174 -22.18 -1.38 5.16
C TYR A 174 -23.07 -1.96 4.05
N THR A 175 -23.08 -1.31 2.89
CA THR A 175 -23.81 -1.73 1.68
C THR A 175 -22.85 -2.10 0.54
N GLU A 176 -23.40 -2.57 -0.58
CA GLU A 176 -22.62 -2.85 -1.79
C GLU A 176 -22.04 -1.58 -2.45
N ASN A 177 -22.66 -0.42 -2.23
CA ASN A 177 -22.16 0.86 -2.75
C ASN A 177 -20.94 1.35 -1.97
N PHE A 178 -20.94 1.14 -0.65
CA PHE A 178 -19.83 1.53 0.23
C PHE A 178 -19.38 0.35 1.10
N PRO A 179 -18.84 -0.72 0.48
CA PRO A 179 -18.36 -1.88 1.20
C PRO A 179 -17.29 -1.47 2.21
N PRO A 180 -17.33 -2.01 3.43
CA PRO A 180 -16.33 -1.74 4.45
C PRO A 180 -14.93 -2.22 4.01
N ASN A 181 -13.90 -1.76 4.73
CA ASN A 181 -12.55 -2.32 4.70
C ASN A 181 -11.82 -2.29 3.34
N ARG A 182 -12.16 -1.40 2.41
CA ARG A 182 -11.51 -1.32 1.08
C ARG A 182 -9.99 -1.27 1.17
N GLY A 183 -9.46 -0.42 2.06
CA GLY A 183 -8.02 -0.35 2.31
C GLY A 183 -7.41 -1.68 2.77
N MET A 184 -8.15 -2.51 3.52
CA MET A 184 -7.69 -3.86 3.91
C MET A 184 -7.77 -4.86 2.76
N PHE A 185 -8.80 -4.76 1.92
CA PHE A 185 -8.87 -5.56 0.69
C PHE A 185 -7.74 -5.21 -0.29
N ASP A 186 -7.34 -3.93 -0.37
CA ASP A 186 -6.17 -3.52 -1.15
C ASP A 186 -4.90 -4.25 -0.66
N MET A 187 -4.72 -4.37 0.66
CA MET A 187 -3.61 -5.15 1.25
C MET A 187 -3.69 -6.64 0.91
N ILE A 188 -4.89 -7.22 0.90
CA ILE A 188 -5.09 -8.62 0.48
C ILE A 188 -4.68 -8.81 -0.99
N PHE A 189 -5.05 -7.88 -1.86
CA PHE A 189 -4.71 -7.96 -3.28
C PHE A 189 -3.20 -7.84 -3.50
N ALA A 190 -2.53 -6.91 -2.81
CA ALA A 190 -1.08 -6.80 -2.83
C ALA A 190 -0.38 -8.07 -2.30
N LEU A 191 -0.94 -8.72 -1.26
CA LEU A 191 -0.45 -9.99 -0.74
C LEU A 191 -0.68 -11.17 -1.68
N LYS A 192 -1.85 -11.23 -2.35
CA LYS A 192 -2.13 -12.24 -3.38
C LYS A 192 -1.16 -12.11 -4.54
N TRP A 193 -0.99 -10.89 -5.07
CA TRP A 193 0.02 -10.61 -6.10
C TRP A 193 1.41 -11.06 -5.63
N THR A 194 1.79 -10.74 -4.38
CA THR A 194 3.09 -11.14 -3.83
C THR A 194 3.21 -12.66 -3.77
N ASN A 195 2.19 -13.37 -3.29
CA ASN A 195 2.21 -14.82 -3.18
C ASN A 195 2.36 -15.50 -4.56
N GLU A 196 1.69 -14.95 -5.57
CA GLU A 196 1.68 -15.49 -6.94
C GLU A 196 2.96 -15.17 -7.73
N GLU A 197 3.50 -13.96 -7.56
CA GLU A 197 4.52 -13.43 -8.49
C GLU A 197 5.91 -13.33 -7.88
N ILE A 198 6.07 -13.31 -6.55
CA ILE A 198 7.37 -12.95 -5.95
C ILE A 198 8.50 -13.94 -6.28
N ALA A 199 8.15 -15.17 -6.67
CA ALA A 199 9.10 -16.15 -7.20
C ALA A 199 9.84 -15.65 -8.45
N ASN A 200 9.15 -14.88 -9.31
CA ASN A 200 9.74 -14.28 -10.51
C ASN A 200 10.77 -13.18 -10.16
N PHE A 201 10.70 -12.65 -8.95
CA PHE A 201 11.60 -11.62 -8.43
C PHE A 201 12.64 -12.20 -7.45
N GLY A 202 12.84 -13.51 -7.43
CA GLY A 202 13.82 -14.19 -6.57
C GLY A 202 13.36 -14.39 -5.12
N GLY A 203 12.09 -14.11 -4.81
CA GLY A 203 11.50 -14.37 -3.50
C GLY A 203 11.00 -15.80 -3.36
N ASP A 204 10.83 -16.26 -2.12
CA ASP A 204 10.25 -17.56 -1.79
C ASP A 204 8.82 -17.36 -1.27
N PRO A 205 7.77 -17.71 -2.05
CA PRO A 205 6.38 -17.48 -1.65
C PRO A 205 5.96 -18.32 -0.43
N SER A 206 6.72 -19.34 -0.04
CA SER A 206 6.52 -20.09 1.20
C SER A 206 7.21 -19.50 2.43
N ARG A 207 7.91 -18.36 2.29
CA ARG A 207 8.62 -17.67 3.36
C ARG A 207 8.33 -16.16 3.33
N ILE A 208 7.05 -15.82 3.30
CA ILE A 208 6.57 -14.43 3.39
C ILE A 208 6.35 -14.08 4.86
N THR A 209 7.02 -13.01 5.30
CA THR A 209 6.80 -12.34 6.59
C THR A 209 6.12 -11.00 6.35
N ILE A 210 4.91 -10.82 6.88
CA ILE A 210 4.28 -9.49 6.89
C ILE A 210 4.75 -8.70 8.12
N PHE A 211 5.03 -7.42 7.94
CA PHE A 211 5.46 -6.56 9.05
C PHE A 211 4.99 -5.12 8.89
N GLY A 212 4.78 -4.44 10.01
CA GLY A 212 4.30 -3.06 10.01
C GLY A 212 4.42 -2.39 11.38
N GLN A 213 4.27 -1.07 11.37
CA GLN A 213 4.34 -0.22 12.57
C GLN A 213 3.08 0.62 12.72
N SER A 214 2.62 0.84 13.96
CA SER A 214 1.40 1.63 14.25
C SER A 214 0.18 1.01 13.55
N ALA A 215 -0.58 1.78 12.78
CA ALA A 215 -1.66 1.28 11.92
C ALA A 215 -1.22 0.12 11.00
N GLY A 216 0.05 0.10 10.55
CA GLY A 216 0.61 -1.03 9.80
C GLY A 216 0.77 -2.29 10.66
N GLY A 217 1.14 -2.14 11.94
CA GLY A 217 1.21 -3.25 12.89
C GLY A 217 -0.17 -3.77 13.30
N SER A 218 -1.15 -2.86 13.38
CA SER A 218 -2.57 -3.20 13.52
C SER A 218 -3.10 -3.94 12.30
N ALA A 219 -2.78 -3.48 11.09
CA ALA A 219 -3.12 -4.16 9.85
C ALA A 219 -2.50 -5.57 9.77
N VAL A 220 -1.24 -5.76 10.19
CA VAL A 220 -0.65 -7.11 10.35
C VAL A 220 -1.49 -7.97 11.30
N SER A 221 -1.95 -7.39 12.41
CA SER A 221 -2.83 -8.10 13.36
C SER A 221 -4.14 -8.52 12.71
N HIS A 222 -4.83 -7.59 12.06
CA HIS A 222 -6.10 -7.85 11.37
C HIS A 222 -5.95 -8.87 10.25
N LEU A 223 -4.91 -8.77 9.43
CA LEU A 223 -4.58 -9.76 8.41
C LEU A 223 -4.27 -11.12 9.03
N SER A 224 -3.63 -11.21 10.20
CA SER A 224 -3.42 -12.50 10.87
C SER A 224 -4.70 -13.16 11.40
N LEU A 225 -5.78 -12.39 11.52
CA LEU A 225 -7.08 -12.85 12.04
C LEU A 225 -8.08 -13.15 10.93
N SER A 226 -7.99 -12.44 9.81
CA SER A 226 -8.90 -12.59 8.68
C SER A 226 -8.83 -13.99 8.06
N PRO A 227 -9.97 -14.62 7.74
CA PRO A 227 -9.97 -15.85 6.94
C PRO A 227 -9.49 -15.60 5.50
N LEU A 228 -9.67 -14.38 4.96
CA LEU A 228 -9.39 -14.06 3.56
C LEU A 228 -7.89 -13.96 3.24
N SER A 229 -7.06 -13.83 4.27
CA SER A 229 -5.61 -13.70 4.14
C SER A 229 -4.87 -15.02 4.45
N GLN A 230 -5.60 -16.07 4.85
CA GLN A 230 -5.00 -17.34 5.26
C GLN A 230 -4.20 -17.97 4.12
N GLY A 231 -2.98 -18.39 4.44
CA GLY A 231 -2.07 -19.00 3.47
C GLY A 231 -1.26 -18.01 2.62
N LEU A 232 -1.54 -16.70 2.68
CA LEU A 232 -0.79 -15.70 1.92
C LEU A 232 0.58 -15.37 2.53
N PHE A 233 0.78 -15.65 3.82
CA PHE A 233 2.04 -15.43 4.53
C PHE A 233 2.25 -16.48 5.64
N GLN A 234 3.47 -16.54 6.17
CA GLN A 234 3.88 -17.55 7.15
C GLN A 234 4.31 -16.95 8.48
N GLN A 235 4.75 -15.70 8.52
CA GLN A 235 5.26 -15.06 9.74
C GLN A 235 4.76 -13.61 9.86
N THR A 236 4.73 -13.09 11.08
CA THR A 236 4.24 -11.74 11.37
C THR A 236 5.20 -10.98 12.29
N ILE A 237 5.43 -9.70 12.04
CA ILE A 237 6.12 -8.80 12.97
C ILE A 237 5.22 -7.58 13.21
N GLN A 238 4.81 -7.38 14.46
CA GLN A 238 3.80 -6.39 14.84
C GLN A 238 4.42 -5.36 15.77
N THR A 239 4.70 -4.16 15.27
CA THR A 239 5.37 -3.12 16.07
C THR A 239 4.40 -2.01 16.46
N SER A 240 4.14 -1.86 17.77
CA SER A 240 3.30 -0.79 18.32
C SER A 240 1.91 -0.66 17.68
N GLY A 241 1.26 -1.78 17.35
CA GLY A 241 -0.10 -1.79 16.78
C GLY A 241 -0.75 -3.17 16.91
N THR A 242 -2.06 -3.20 17.15
CA THR A 242 -2.84 -4.45 17.28
C THR A 242 -4.31 -4.22 16.94
N ALA A 243 -4.96 -5.27 16.42
CA ALA A 243 -6.39 -5.28 16.08
C ALA A 243 -7.30 -4.93 17.26
N LEU A 244 -6.84 -5.09 18.50
CA LEU A 244 -7.60 -4.74 19.70
C LEU A 244 -7.64 -3.22 19.98
N LEU A 245 -6.78 -2.42 19.36
CA LEU A 245 -6.76 -0.97 19.54
C LEU A 245 -7.60 -0.23 18.49
N GLU A 246 -7.77 -0.82 17.30
CA GLU A 246 -8.28 -0.14 16.11
C GLU A 246 -9.31 -1.05 15.42
N ILE A 247 -10.52 -1.09 15.98
CA ILE A 247 -11.66 -1.76 15.37
C ILE A 247 -12.92 -0.90 15.50
N ASP A 248 -13.65 -0.76 14.39
CA ASP A 248 -14.95 -0.09 14.35
C ASP A 248 -16.07 -1.12 14.14
N THR A 249 -17.27 -0.78 14.61
CA THR A 249 -18.44 -1.67 14.58
C THR A 249 -19.60 -0.96 13.88
N PRO A 250 -20.54 -1.69 13.26
CA PRO A 250 -21.70 -1.07 12.60
C PRO A 250 -22.52 -0.14 13.51
N GLU A 251 -22.60 -0.46 14.81
CA GLU A 251 -23.31 0.32 15.83
C GLU A 251 -22.36 0.79 16.93
N PRO A 252 -21.47 1.77 16.67
CA PRO A 252 -20.44 2.16 17.62
C PRO A 252 -21.02 3.01 18.75
N LEU A 253 -20.60 2.74 19.99
CA LEU A 253 -21.06 3.47 21.19
C LEU A 253 -20.75 4.97 21.15
N ALA A 254 -19.70 5.38 20.42
CA ALA A 254 -19.27 6.77 20.27
C ALA A 254 -20.00 7.51 19.12
N GLY A 255 -20.91 6.83 18.41
CA GLY A 255 -21.54 7.34 17.19
C GLY A 255 -20.70 7.05 15.94
N SER A 256 -21.37 6.98 14.78
CA SER A 256 -20.75 6.56 13.52
C SER A 256 -19.89 7.68 12.90
N ILE A 257 -18.58 7.44 12.76
CA ILE A 257 -17.67 8.32 12.00
C ILE A 257 -18.14 8.45 10.55
N HIS A 258 -18.67 7.37 9.97
CA HIS A 258 -19.21 7.37 8.62
C HIS A 258 -20.36 8.36 8.49
N LYS A 259 -21.34 8.30 9.40
CA LYS A 259 -22.47 9.24 9.41
C LYS A 259 -22.00 10.69 9.55
N LYS A 260 -21.07 10.97 10.45
CA LYS A 260 -20.48 12.31 10.61
C LYS A 260 -19.78 12.77 9.34
N ARG A 261 -19.11 11.86 8.62
CA ARG A 261 -18.43 12.20 7.37
C ARG A 261 -19.41 12.46 6.23
N ALA A 262 -20.49 11.67 6.14
CA ALA A 262 -21.60 11.91 5.22
C ALA A 262 -22.28 13.27 5.47
N GLN A 263 -22.47 13.65 6.74
CA GLN A 263 -22.94 14.99 7.12
C GLN A 263 -22.01 16.10 6.62
N GLN A 264 -20.70 15.93 6.81
CA GLN A 264 -19.70 16.94 6.44
C GLN A 264 -19.56 17.12 4.93
N LEU A 265 -19.62 16.04 4.16
CA LEU A 265 -19.36 16.05 2.71
C LEU A 265 -20.64 16.24 1.88
N CYS A 266 -21.74 15.64 2.31
CA CYS A 266 -22.97 15.52 1.51
C CYS A 266 -24.22 16.02 2.24
N ASN A 267 -24.07 16.63 3.42
CA ASN A 267 -25.16 17.20 4.21
C ASN A 267 -26.31 16.21 4.53
N VAL A 268 -25.97 14.92 4.70
CA VAL A 268 -26.93 13.86 5.08
C VAL A 268 -27.46 14.11 6.50
N THR A 269 -28.77 13.93 6.73
CA THR A 269 -29.39 14.08 8.05
C THR A 269 -29.49 12.76 8.80
N ASP A 270 -29.79 12.86 10.10
CA ASP A 270 -29.99 11.70 10.98
C ASP A 270 -31.16 10.80 10.56
N GLU A 271 -32.21 11.41 10.01
CA GLU A 271 -33.46 10.72 9.63
C GLU A 271 -33.28 9.84 8.39
N ASN A 272 -32.30 10.16 7.54
CA ASN A 272 -32.10 9.54 6.23
C ASN A 272 -30.96 8.51 6.24
N TRP A 273 -30.08 8.54 7.25
CA TRP A 273 -28.91 7.64 7.35
C TRP A 273 -29.30 6.15 7.35
N GLY A 274 -28.62 5.35 6.51
CA GLY A 274 -28.83 3.91 6.42
C GLY A 274 -29.97 3.46 5.51
N SER A 275 -30.66 4.38 4.83
CA SER A 275 -31.64 4.05 3.80
C SER A 275 -30.98 3.84 2.44
N ALA A 276 -31.59 3.02 1.57
CA ALA A 276 -31.09 2.79 0.21
C ALA A 276 -31.09 4.06 -0.65
N GLU A 277 -32.07 4.95 -0.47
CA GLU A 277 -32.18 6.23 -1.16
C GLU A 277 -30.98 7.13 -0.82
N THR A 278 -30.68 7.26 0.47
CA THR A 278 -29.52 8.03 0.94
C THR A 278 -28.19 7.44 0.49
N ASP A 279 -28.12 6.11 0.35
CA ASP A 279 -26.94 5.44 -0.17
C ASP A 279 -26.67 5.80 -1.64
N SER A 280 -27.72 5.89 -2.46
CA SER A 280 -27.63 6.39 -3.84
C SER A 280 -27.25 7.87 -3.89
N GLU A 281 -27.89 8.72 -3.08
CA GLU A 281 -27.55 10.15 -3.00
C GLU A 281 -26.09 10.38 -2.56
N LEU A 282 -25.60 9.56 -1.62
CA LEU A 282 -24.21 9.58 -1.18
C LEU A 282 -23.26 9.18 -2.29
N MET A 283 -23.59 8.16 -3.09
CA MET A 283 -22.76 7.76 -4.23
C MET A 283 -22.65 8.90 -5.24
N ASP A 284 -23.76 9.54 -5.60
CA ASP A 284 -23.78 10.68 -6.52
C ASP A 284 -22.93 11.86 -6.00
N CYS A 285 -23.03 12.16 -4.71
CA CYS A 285 -22.26 13.21 -4.07
C CYS A 285 -20.74 12.89 -3.99
N LEU A 286 -20.39 11.72 -3.45
CA LEU A 286 -19.00 11.39 -3.12
C LEU A 286 -18.15 11.03 -4.35
N VAL A 287 -18.76 10.48 -5.41
CA VAL A 287 -18.04 10.23 -6.69
C VAL A 287 -17.76 11.52 -7.44
N GLN A 288 -18.58 12.57 -7.27
CA GLN A 288 -18.35 13.88 -7.88
C GLN A 288 -17.37 14.76 -7.10
N ALA A 289 -17.23 14.53 -5.79
CA ALA A 289 -16.27 15.24 -4.96
C ALA A 289 -14.83 15.08 -5.48
N THR A 290 -14.03 16.14 -5.36
CA THR A 290 -12.60 16.07 -5.62
C THR A 290 -11.91 15.27 -4.49
N PRO A 291 -10.80 14.57 -4.77
CA PRO A 291 -10.07 13.86 -3.74
C PRO A 291 -9.63 14.75 -2.56
N GLN A 292 -9.31 16.03 -2.81
CA GLN A 292 -8.94 17.01 -1.80
C GLN A 292 -10.11 17.33 -0.86
N GLU A 293 -11.33 17.48 -1.38
CA GLU A 293 -12.53 17.70 -0.56
C GLU A 293 -12.82 16.48 0.33
N LEU A 294 -12.68 15.27 -0.22
CA LEU A 294 -12.88 14.02 0.49
C LEU A 294 -11.97 13.92 1.73
N ILE A 295 -10.68 14.14 1.55
CA ILE A 295 -9.70 13.99 2.63
C ILE A 295 -9.67 15.17 3.60
N PHE A 296 -10.26 16.33 3.26
CA PHE A 296 -10.15 17.57 4.04
C PHE A 296 -10.43 17.37 5.54
N TYR A 297 -11.46 16.58 5.84
CA TYR A 297 -11.90 16.35 7.21
C TYR A 297 -11.15 15.22 7.94
N ASP A 298 -10.27 14.47 7.26
CA ASP A 298 -9.52 13.35 7.86
C ASP A 298 -8.48 13.80 8.91
N GLN A 299 -8.00 15.05 8.85
CA GLN A 299 -7.08 15.60 9.86
C GLN A 299 -7.76 16.16 11.12
N THR A 300 -9.07 16.40 11.07
CA THR A 300 -9.77 17.26 12.05
C THR A 300 -10.52 16.49 13.14
N SER A 301 -10.56 15.16 13.05
CA SER A 301 -11.40 14.32 13.92
C SER A 301 -10.59 13.60 14.99
N SER A 302 -11.05 13.67 16.24
CA SER A 302 -10.55 12.84 17.34
C SER A 302 -10.93 11.36 17.19
N ILE A 303 -11.81 11.03 16.24
CA ILE A 303 -12.20 9.67 15.85
C ILE A 303 -11.43 9.33 14.57
N GLN A 304 -10.72 8.20 14.58
CA GLN A 304 -9.85 7.74 13.49
C GLN A 304 -10.53 6.66 12.66
N TRP A 305 -10.16 6.57 11.38
CA TRP A 305 -10.55 5.44 10.54
C TRP A 305 -9.93 4.16 11.09
N SER A 306 -10.67 3.05 11.00
CA SER A 306 -10.22 1.74 11.46
C SER A 306 -10.87 0.65 10.62
N PRO A 307 -10.27 -0.54 10.55
CA PRO A 307 -10.95 -1.73 10.07
C PRO A 307 -12.24 -1.98 10.85
N THR A 308 -13.27 -2.44 10.16
CA THR A 308 -14.63 -2.62 10.64
C THR A 308 -15.02 -4.09 10.68
N LEU A 309 -15.89 -4.47 11.60
CA LEU A 309 -16.57 -5.78 11.54
C LEU A 309 -17.54 -5.79 10.34
N ASP A 310 -17.25 -6.62 9.34
CA ASP A 310 -17.96 -6.64 8.06
C ASP A 310 -18.57 -8.00 7.70
N GLY A 311 -18.38 -9.03 8.52
CA GLY A 311 -18.87 -10.37 8.20
C GLY A 311 -18.04 -11.11 7.15
N SER A 312 -16.97 -10.50 6.61
CA SER A 312 -16.16 -11.05 5.52
C SER A 312 -14.66 -10.97 5.82
N PHE A 313 -14.05 -9.79 5.73
CA PHE A 313 -12.64 -9.60 6.12
C PHE A 313 -12.45 -9.80 7.62
N LEU A 314 -13.33 -9.22 8.44
CA LEU A 314 -13.42 -9.42 9.88
C LEU A 314 -14.82 -9.94 10.22
N PRO A 315 -15.03 -11.27 10.21
CA PRO A 315 -16.35 -11.84 10.44
C PRO A 315 -16.79 -11.88 11.90
N ASP A 316 -15.86 -11.66 12.84
CA ASP A 316 -16.11 -11.63 14.28
C ASP A 316 -15.05 -10.76 14.96
N TYR A 317 -15.25 -10.45 16.24
CA TYR A 317 -14.31 -9.69 17.07
C TYR A 317 -12.93 -10.36 17.10
N PRO A 318 -11.82 -9.58 17.13
CA PRO A 318 -10.46 -10.11 17.14
C PRO A 318 -10.19 -11.16 18.21
N GLU A 319 -10.79 -11.04 19.40
CA GLU A 319 -10.67 -11.99 20.51
C GLU A 319 -11.28 -13.35 20.19
N ASN A 320 -12.33 -13.39 19.36
CA ASN A 320 -12.96 -14.61 18.90
C ASN A 320 -12.18 -15.23 17.75
N LEU A 321 -11.77 -14.42 16.77
CA LEU A 321 -10.94 -14.87 15.64
C LEU A 321 -9.59 -15.44 16.12
N ALA A 322 -8.99 -14.83 17.14
CA ALA A 322 -7.72 -15.27 17.70
C ALA A 322 -7.74 -16.70 18.25
N LYS A 323 -8.91 -17.22 18.64
CA LYS A 323 -9.06 -18.60 19.14
C LYS A 323 -8.87 -19.65 18.04
N ASN A 324 -9.20 -19.29 16.80
CA ASN A 324 -9.25 -20.22 15.66
C ASN A 324 -8.23 -19.90 14.56
N ARG A 325 -7.52 -18.76 14.62
CA ARG A 325 -6.53 -18.39 13.62
C ARG A 325 -5.35 -19.39 13.57
N PRO A 326 -4.68 -19.53 12.41
CA PRO A 326 -3.41 -20.24 12.32
C PRO A 326 -2.37 -19.66 13.30
N LYS A 327 -1.48 -20.53 13.81
CA LYS A 327 -0.36 -20.11 14.65
C LYS A 327 0.79 -19.61 13.77
N TYR A 328 0.87 -18.29 13.59
CA TYR A 328 2.01 -17.66 12.94
C TYR A 328 3.15 -17.44 13.95
N PRO A 329 4.41 -17.76 13.62
CA PRO A 329 5.56 -17.24 14.36
C PRO A 329 5.52 -15.71 14.37
N GLN A 330 5.53 -15.15 15.58
CA GLN A 330 5.44 -13.71 15.83
C GLN A 330 6.73 -13.23 16.53
N PHE A 331 7.29 -12.12 16.09
CA PHE A 331 8.53 -11.54 16.62
C PHE A 331 8.35 -10.11 17.11
#